data_AF-A0A061IWG6-F1
#
_entry.id   AF-A0A061IWG6-F1
#
_cell.length_a   1.000
_cell.length_b   1.000
_cell.length_c   1.000
_cell.angle_alpha   90.00
_cell.angle_beta   90.00
_cell.angle_gamma   90.00
#
_symmetry.space_group_name_H-M   'P 1'
#
loop_
_entity.id
_entity.type
_entity.pdbx_description
1 polymer ?
#
loop_
_entity_poly.entity_id
_entity_poly.type
_entity_poly.pdbx_seq_one_letter_code
_entity_poly.pdbx_strand_id
1 'polypeptide(L)'
;MGAMNFSYNGEFVYMALSLRSNEEVLDVVCSPEYLNIPKEKRFVFTAVVPRFAENGHKIGEDVVHHTNLIGWCGKGICAWGLEFLRFPSEEKKNAFYEHLEERYKKILNLNAEEIRAFAGNACEISVSTDEGERHVLCISNLAINTLRDRNLKILKEWYGQDKIFIFYGETLERRAGTSVGGLICRPVTHGEVLPARGHVTALEVARVDEKVICPLVRR
;
A
#
# COMPACT_ATOMS: atom_id res chain seq x y z
N MET A 1 -9.23 4.29 5.53
CA MET A 1 -8.91 3.31 4.47
C MET A 1 -7.40 3.17 4.47
N GLY A 2 -6.86 1.98 4.71
CA GLY A 2 -5.42 1.79 5.00
C GLY A 2 -5.11 0.57 5.85
N ALA A 3 -6.14 -0.05 6.43
CA ALA A 3 -6.07 -1.34 7.13
C ALA A 3 -5.71 -2.52 6.20
N MET A 4 -5.89 -2.41 4.89
CA MET A 4 -5.52 -3.44 3.91
C MET A 4 -4.72 -2.82 2.78
N ASN A 5 -3.69 -3.52 2.34
CA ASN A 5 -3.01 -3.26 1.08
C ASN A 5 -3.27 -4.41 0.13
N PHE A 6 -3.45 -4.11 -1.15
CA PHE A 6 -3.57 -5.11 -2.19
C PHE A 6 -2.31 -5.12 -3.05
N SER A 7 -2.00 -6.26 -3.67
CA SER A 7 -1.08 -6.27 -4.82
C SER A 7 -1.64 -5.40 -5.94
N TYR A 8 -0.80 -4.99 -6.89
CA TYR A 8 -1.20 -4.07 -7.97
C TYR A 8 -2.42 -4.54 -8.77
N ASN A 9 -2.61 -5.86 -8.88
CA ASN A 9 -3.71 -6.53 -9.58
C ASN A 9 -4.82 -7.05 -8.66
N GLY A 10 -4.76 -6.79 -7.35
CA GLY A 10 -5.75 -7.27 -6.39
C GLY A 10 -5.77 -8.77 -6.12
N GLU A 11 -4.79 -9.50 -6.65
CA GLU A 11 -4.69 -10.95 -6.46
C GLU A 11 -4.34 -11.34 -5.03
N PHE A 12 -3.57 -10.49 -4.33
CA PHE A 12 -3.13 -10.71 -2.96
C PHE A 12 -3.57 -9.57 -2.06
N VAL A 13 -3.80 -9.88 -0.78
CA VAL A 13 -4.12 -8.90 0.25
C VAL A 13 -3.18 -9.05 1.44
N TYR A 14 -2.79 -7.92 2.00
CA TYR A 14 -1.90 -7.78 3.13
C TYR A 14 -2.60 -6.98 4.22
N MET A 15 -2.55 -7.45 5.47
CA MET A 15 -3.18 -6.80 6.59
C MET A 15 -2.34 -6.90 7.86
N ALA A 16 -1.96 -5.74 8.40
CA ALA A 16 -1.49 -5.59 9.76
C ALA A 16 -2.68 -5.63 10.72
N LEU A 17 -2.64 -6.48 11.74
CA LEU A 17 -3.61 -6.55 12.84
C LEU A 17 -3.40 -5.39 13.82
N SER A 18 -4.50 -4.78 14.25
CA SER A 18 -4.49 -3.62 15.15
C SER A 18 -5.90 -3.37 15.71
N LEU A 19 -6.08 -2.33 16.52
CA LEU A 19 -7.41 -1.86 16.94
C LEU A 19 -8.29 -1.38 15.76
N ARG A 20 -7.74 -1.22 14.55
CA ARG A 20 -8.43 -0.76 13.35
C ARG A 20 -8.66 -1.87 12.32
N SER A 21 -8.18 -3.08 12.57
CA SER A 21 -8.17 -4.19 11.61
C SER A 21 -8.34 -5.54 12.31
N ASN A 22 -9.24 -6.38 11.78
CA ASN A 22 -9.60 -7.66 12.36
C ASN A 22 -9.63 -8.75 11.27
N GLU A 23 -9.08 -9.93 11.58
CA GLU A 23 -9.00 -11.07 10.66
C GLU A 23 -10.37 -11.62 10.26
N GLU A 24 -11.36 -11.64 11.15
CA GLU A 24 -12.73 -12.07 10.84
C GLU A 24 -13.37 -11.16 9.78
N VAL A 25 -13.09 -9.86 9.84
CA VAL A 25 -13.56 -8.90 8.83
C VAL A 25 -12.87 -9.15 7.49
N LEU A 26 -11.57 -9.48 7.50
CA LEU A 26 -10.86 -9.88 6.28
C LEU A 26 -11.44 -11.16 5.70
N ASP A 27 -11.81 -12.14 6.53
CA ASP A 27 -12.44 -13.38 6.10
C ASP A 27 -13.77 -13.14 5.39
N VAL A 28 -14.59 -12.21 5.89
CA VAL A 28 -15.80 -11.76 5.20
C VAL A 28 -15.44 -11.06 3.89
N VAL A 29 -14.58 -10.05 3.90
CA VAL A 29 -14.23 -9.26 2.70
C VAL A 29 -13.65 -10.13 1.58
N CYS A 30 -12.89 -11.17 1.93
CA CYS A 30 -12.27 -12.07 0.96
C CYS A 30 -13.11 -13.33 0.66
N SER A 31 -14.34 -13.43 1.16
CA SER A 31 -15.20 -14.58 0.87
C SER A 31 -15.57 -14.66 -0.62
N PRO A 32 -16.01 -15.83 -1.12
CA PRO A 32 -16.38 -16.01 -2.52
C PRO A 32 -17.46 -15.04 -3.02
N GLU A 33 -18.33 -14.57 -2.13
CA GLU A 33 -19.40 -13.62 -2.44
C GLU A 33 -18.90 -12.18 -2.66
N TYR A 34 -17.69 -11.86 -2.18
CA TYR A 34 -17.09 -10.53 -2.28
C TYR A 34 -15.83 -10.56 -3.15
N LEU A 35 -14.64 -10.43 -2.56
CA LEU A 35 -13.41 -10.35 -3.32
C LEU A 35 -12.89 -11.71 -3.77
N ASN A 36 -13.40 -12.84 -3.27
CA ASN A 36 -12.96 -14.19 -3.66
C ASN A 36 -11.43 -14.39 -3.65
N ILE A 37 -10.71 -13.75 -2.72
CA ILE A 37 -9.26 -13.92 -2.57
C ILE A 37 -9.04 -15.14 -1.67
N PRO A 38 -8.41 -16.23 -2.11
CA PRO A 38 -8.28 -17.44 -1.31
C PRO A 38 -7.24 -17.27 -0.18
N LYS A 39 -7.31 -18.10 0.87
CA LYS A 39 -6.55 -17.91 2.13
C LYS A 39 -5.04 -17.90 1.94
N GLU A 40 -4.52 -18.66 0.99
CA GLU A 40 -3.11 -18.71 0.60
C GLU A 40 -2.60 -17.41 -0.03
N LYS A 41 -3.50 -16.54 -0.51
CA LYS A 41 -3.19 -15.22 -1.05
C LYS A 41 -3.44 -14.07 -0.06
N ARG A 42 -3.70 -14.41 1.21
CA ARG A 42 -3.94 -13.47 2.31
C ARG A 42 -2.75 -13.52 3.28
N PHE A 43 -2.11 -12.39 3.49
CA PHE A 43 -0.98 -12.26 4.42
C PHE A 43 -1.37 -11.38 5.60
N VAL A 44 -1.45 -12.00 6.77
CA VAL A 44 -1.85 -11.36 8.03
C VAL A 44 -0.67 -11.38 8.99
N PHE A 45 -0.38 -10.24 9.60
CA PHE A 45 0.73 -10.05 10.53
C PHE A 45 0.39 -8.95 11.53
N THR A 46 1.18 -8.81 12.59
CA THR A 46 1.19 -7.59 13.42
C THR A 46 2.44 -6.79 13.06
N ALA A 47 2.33 -5.46 13.01
CA ALA A 47 3.47 -4.59 12.75
C ALA A 47 3.80 -3.73 13.98
N VAL A 48 5.06 -3.76 14.43
CA VAL A 48 5.52 -3.05 15.64
C VAL A 48 6.82 -2.28 15.38
N VAL A 49 6.84 -0.99 15.71
CA VAL A 49 8.02 -0.13 15.53
C VAL A 49 8.61 0.22 16.91
N PRO A 50 9.94 0.16 17.11
CA PRO A 50 10.54 0.38 18.43
C PRO A 50 10.41 1.84 18.88
N ARG A 51 9.81 2.09 20.05
CA ARG A 51 9.70 3.42 20.66
C ARG A 51 10.99 3.75 21.42
N PHE A 52 11.57 4.93 21.18
CA PHE A 52 12.80 5.39 21.80
C PHE A 52 12.53 6.57 22.75
N ALA A 53 13.26 6.63 23.86
CA ALA A 53 13.33 7.82 24.71
C ALA A 53 14.26 8.88 24.08
N GLU A 54 14.25 10.10 24.64
CA GLU A 54 15.12 11.20 24.18
C GLU A 54 16.62 10.86 24.21
N ASN A 55 17.03 9.95 25.11
CA ASN A 55 18.40 9.46 25.22
C ASN A 55 18.73 8.32 24.23
N GLY A 56 17.83 7.98 23.30
CA GLY A 56 18.03 6.94 22.28
C GLY A 56 17.82 5.50 22.77
N HIS A 57 17.50 5.28 24.05
CA HIS A 57 17.20 3.93 24.53
C HIS A 57 15.80 3.47 24.14
N LYS A 58 15.66 2.20 23.73
CA LYS A 58 14.37 1.59 23.44
C LYS A 58 13.57 1.46 24.75
N ILE A 59 12.41 2.11 24.78
CA ILE A 59 11.50 2.11 25.94
C ILE A 59 10.21 1.32 25.70
N GLY A 60 9.99 0.84 24.48
CA GLY A 60 8.83 0.04 24.14
C GLY A 60 8.67 -0.18 22.66
N GLU A 61 7.46 -0.54 22.24
CA GLU A 61 7.07 -0.73 20.85
C GLU A 61 5.70 -0.09 20.61
N ASP A 62 5.53 0.49 19.42
CA ASP A 62 4.29 1.06 18.93
C ASP A 62 3.69 0.12 17.89
N VAL A 63 2.46 -0.35 18.12
CA VAL A 63 1.71 -1.11 17.12
C VAL A 63 1.29 -0.17 16.00
N VAL A 64 1.64 -0.51 14.77
CA VAL A 64 1.24 0.24 13.59
C VAL A 64 -0.25 -0.01 13.34
N HIS A 65 -1.03 1.07 13.34
CA HIS A 65 -2.50 0.99 13.31
C HIS A 65 -3.11 0.88 11.91
N HIS A 66 -2.34 1.10 10.85
CA HIS A 66 -2.76 0.89 9.47
C HIS A 66 -1.65 0.22 8.65
N THR A 67 -2.00 -0.80 7.88
CA THR A 67 -1.09 -1.56 7.01
C THR A 67 -0.34 -0.66 6.02
N ASN A 68 -1.00 0.35 5.47
CA ASN A 68 -0.38 1.32 4.57
C ASN A 68 0.64 2.24 5.26
N LEU A 69 0.92 2.10 6.55
CA LEU A 69 2.04 2.80 7.20
C LEU A 69 3.29 1.93 7.27
N ILE A 70 3.15 0.60 7.26
CA ILE A 70 4.30 -0.33 7.32
C ILE A 70 4.79 -0.76 5.92
N GLY A 71 3.99 -0.54 4.87
CA GLY A 71 4.41 -0.84 3.52
C GLY A 71 3.36 -0.59 2.45
N TRP A 72 3.74 -0.88 1.21
CA TRP A 72 2.91 -0.74 0.02
C TRP A 72 3.38 -1.68 -1.10
N CYS A 73 2.51 -1.93 -2.07
CA CYS A 73 2.77 -2.74 -3.26
C CYS A 73 2.47 -1.95 -4.53
N GLY A 74 3.39 -2.00 -5.48
CA GLY A 74 3.24 -1.56 -6.87
C GLY A 74 3.44 -2.74 -7.83
N LYS A 75 3.44 -2.47 -9.13
CA LYS A 75 3.60 -3.50 -10.16
C LYS A 75 5.05 -3.94 -10.25
N GLY A 76 5.38 -5.06 -9.59
CA GLY A 76 6.72 -5.66 -9.60
C GLY A 76 7.73 -5.02 -8.63
N ILE A 77 7.30 -4.04 -7.85
CA ILE A 77 8.06 -3.44 -6.74
C ILE A 77 7.19 -3.36 -5.47
N CYS A 78 7.78 -3.55 -4.31
CA CYS A 78 7.10 -3.31 -3.03
C CYS A 78 8.05 -2.71 -1.99
N ALA A 79 7.48 -2.15 -0.93
CA ALA A 79 8.22 -1.69 0.24
C ALA A 79 7.54 -2.19 1.51
N TRP A 80 8.33 -2.74 2.43
CA TRP A 80 7.84 -3.25 3.70
C TRP A 80 8.87 -3.05 4.80
N GLY A 81 8.41 -2.75 6.01
CA GLY A 81 9.21 -2.81 7.23
C GLY A 81 9.44 -4.23 7.71
N LEU A 82 10.23 -5.03 7.00
CA LEU A 82 10.28 -6.49 7.18
C LEU A 82 10.67 -6.90 8.60
N GLU A 83 11.60 -6.19 9.23
CA GLU A 83 12.07 -6.45 10.61
C GLU A 83 11.01 -6.15 11.69
N PHE A 84 9.98 -5.40 11.33
CA PHE A 84 8.90 -4.94 12.21
C PHE A 84 7.65 -5.80 12.11
N LEU A 85 7.64 -6.80 11.24
CA LEU A 85 6.53 -7.73 11.08
C LEU A 85 6.64 -8.87 12.11
N ARG A 86 5.50 -9.27 12.66
CA ARG A 86 5.33 -10.39 13.59
C ARG A 86 4.25 -11.30 13.01
N PHE A 87 4.61 -12.55 12.80
CA PHE A 87 3.72 -13.56 12.24
C PHE A 87 3.29 -14.54 13.33
N PRO A 88 2.10 -15.15 13.21
CA PRO A 88 1.62 -16.13 14.17
C PRO A 88 2.46 -17.42 14.18
N SER A 89 3.13 -17.73 13.07
CA SER A 89 4.06 -18.86 12.96
C SER A 89 5.19 -18.58 11.97
N GLU A 90 6.27 -19.37 12.06
CA GLU A 90 7.38 -19.28 11.11
C GLU A 90 6.96 -19.74 9.70
N GLU A 91 6.01 -20.67 9.55
CA GLU A 91 5.47 -21.06 8.24
C GLU A 91 4.79 -19.89 7.54
N LYS A 92 3.99 -19.10 8.27
CA LYS A 92 3.32 -17.90 7.72
C LYS A 92 4.31 -16.81 7.36
N LYS A 93 5.36 -16.67 8.16
CA LYS A 93 6.47 -15.76 7.88
C LYS A 93 7.19 -16.17 6.60
N ASN A 94 7.64 -17.43 6.50
CA ASN A 94 8.34 -17.94 5.32
C ASN A 94 7.50 -17.80 4.05
N ALA A 95 6.21 -18.18 4.09
CA ALA A 95 5.30 -18.01 2.97
C ALA A 95 5.19 -16.54 2.51
N PHE A 96 5.22 -15.57 3.44
CA PHE A 96 5.24 -14.16 3.09
C PHE A 96 6.54 -13.75 2.39
N TYR A 97 7.70 -14.16 2.89
CA TYR A 97 8.99 -13.83 2.27
C TYR A 97 9.14 -14.49 0.90
N GLU A 98 8.83 -15.78 0.78
CA GLU A 98 8.83 -16.51 -0.50
C GLU A 98 7.93 -15.82 -1.52
N HIS A 99 6.70 -15.46 -1.13
CA HIS A 99 5.81 -14.69 -1.99
C HIS A 99 6.41 -13.36 -2.44
N LEU A 100 7.05 -12.61 -1.53
CA LEU A 100 7.65 -11.34 -1.91
C LEU A 100 8.76 -11.54 -2.96
N GLU A 101 9.61 -12.55 -2.78
CA GLU A 101 10.71 -12.89 -3.68
C GLU A 101 10.21 -13.38 -5.05
N GLU A 102 9.13 -14.17 -5.08
CA GLU A 102 8.53 -14.67 -6.32
C GLU A 102 7.82 -13.57 -7.11
N ARG A 103 7.13 -12.65 -6.42
CA ARG A 103 6.21 -11.71 -7.06
C ARG A 103 6.83 -10.36 -7.38
N TYR A 104 7.87 -9.94 -6.66
CA TYR A 104 8.46 -8.61 -6.80
C TYR A 104 9.93 -8.68 -7.20
N LYS A 105 10.28 -7.94 -8.26
CA LYS A 105 11.67 -7.80 -8.73
C LYS A 105 12.48 -6.87 -7.83
N LYS A 106 11.81 -5.96 -7.13
CA LYS A 106 12.43 -5.00 -6.20
C LYS A 106 11.64 -4.99 -4.89
N ILE A 107 12.35 -5.21 -3.79
CA ILE A 107 11.80 -5.18 -2.44
C ILE A 107 12.60 -4.15 -1.64
N LEU A 108 11.93 -3.12 -1.14
CA LEU A 108 12.52 -2.14 -0.24
C LEU A 108 12.26 -2.58 1.20
N ASN A 109 13.35 -2.80 1.95
CA ASN A 109 13.25 -2.99 3.39
C ASN A 109 13.32 -1.62 4.09
N LEU A 110 12.20 -1.17 4.63
CA LEU A 110 12.08 0.11 5.32
C LEU A 110 12.56 -0.03 6.76
N ASN A 111 13.43 0.88 7.21
CA ASN A 111 13.81 0.97 8.61
C ASN A 111 12.79 1.76 9.44
N ALA A 112 13.00 1.85 10.75
CA ALA A 112 12.07 2.53 11.66
C ALA A 112 11.95 4.04 11.38
N GLU A 113 13.02 4.69 10.92
CA GLU A 113 13.03 6.12 10.59
C GLU A 113 12.23 6.40 9.32
N GLU A 114 12.43 5.58 8.27
CA GLU A 114 11.70 5.62 7.01
C GLU A 114 10.19 5.41 7.24
N ILE A 115 9.82 4.45 8.09
CA ILE A 115 8.41 4.21 8.45
C ILE A 115 7.81 5.41 9.18
N ARG A 116 8.52 5.98 10.16
CA ARG A 116 8.07 7.19 10.88
C ARG A 116 7.95 8.41 9.99
N ALA A 117 8.78 8.47 8.95
CA ALA A 117 8.73 9.48 7.91
C ALA A 117 7.65 9.18 6.84
N PHE A 118 6.79 8.18 7.06
CA PHE A 118 5.68 7.79 6.17
C PHE A 118 6.11 7.18 4.83
N ALA A 119 7.30 6.60 4.71
CA ALA A 119 7.74 5.92 3.47
C ALA A 119 6.86 4.71 3.12
N GLY A 120 6.28 4.04 4.12
CA GLY A 120 5.29 2.97 3.93
C GLY A 120 3.96 3.47 3.35
N ASN A 121 3.69 4.77 3.42
CA ASN A 121 2.46 5.40 2.93
C ASN A 121 2.60 5.99 1.52
N ALA A 122 3.70 5.70 0.81
CA ALA A 122 3.81 6.00 -0.61
C ALA A 122 2.80 5.17 -1.43
N CYS A 123 2.48 5.66 -2.62
CA CYS A 123 1.43 5.08 -3.45
C CYS A 123 1.86 5.06 -4.92
N GLU A 124 1.85 3.89 -5.55
CA GLU A 124 1.95 3.78 -7.01
C GLU A 124 0.58 4.06 -7.63
N ILE A 125 0.56 4.88 -8.68
CA ILE A 125 -0.63 5.19 -9.46
C ILE A 125 -0.38 4.72 -10.90
N SER A 126 -1.28 3.90 -11.42
CA SER A 126 -1.36 3.59 -12.85
C SER A 126 -2.14 4.69 -13.57
N VAL A 127 -1.54 5.23 -14.63
CA VAL A 127 -2.16 6.20 -15.53
C VAL A 127 -2.20 5.56 -16.91
N SER A 128 -3.40 5.33 -17.44
CA SER A 128 -3.57 4.93 -18.84
C SER A 128 -3.31 6.14 -19.74
N THR A 129 -2.39 6.00 -20.69
CA THR A 129 -2.11 6.97 -21.74
C THR A 129 -2.27 6.30 -23.11
N ASP A 130 -2.26 7.08 -24.19
CA ASP A 130 -2.31 6.57 -25.56
C ASP A 130 -1.13 5.63 -25.90
N GLU A 131 -0.02 5.78 -25.16
CA GLU A 131 1.21 4.99 -25.31
C GLU A 131 1.23 3.73 -24.42
N GLY A 132 0.21 3.54 -23.57
CA GLY A 132 0.07 2.40 -22.68
C GLY A 132 -0.11 2.76 -21.21
N GLU A 133 0.11 1.80 -20.32
CA GLU A 133 0.02 2.01 -18.88
C GLU A 133 1.33 2.61 -18.34
N ARG A 134 1.26 3.81 -17.76
CA ARG A 134 2.36 4.47 -17.06
C ARG A 134 2.18 4.34 -15.55
N HIS A 135 3.19 3.84 -14.85
CA HIS A 135 3.22 3.80 -13.39
C HIS A 135 4.03 4.97 -12.83
N VAL A 136 3.47 5.68 -11.86
CA VAL A 136 4.13 6.79 -11.16
C VAL A 136 4.07 6.56 -9.65
N LEU A 137 5.13 6.94 -8.93
CA LEU A 137 5.17 6.86 -7.48
C LEU A 137 4.88 8.23 -6.88
N CYS A 138 3.86 8.31 -6.03
CA CYS A 138 3.62 9.47 -5.18
C CYS A 138 4.16 9.17 -3.77
N ILE A 139 5.04 10.02 -3.27
CA ILE A 139 5.71 9.88 -1.98
C ILE A 139 5.85 11.25 -1.32
N SER A 140 5.80 11.34 0.01
CA SER A 140 5.91 12.63 0.68
C SER A 140 7.32 13.20 0.67
N ASN A 141 7.42 14.52 0.79
CA ASN A 141 8.71 15.20 0.92
C ASN A 141 9.49 14.73 2.16
N LEU A 142 8.82 14.44 3.27
CA LEU A 142 9.48 13.89 4.44
C LEU A 142 10.04 12.49 4.15
N ALA A 143 9.20 11.60 3.62
CA ALA A 143 9.59 10.23 3.28
C ALA A 143 10.78 10.18 2.33
N ILE A 144 10.73 10.88 1.20
CA ILE A 144 11.79 10.82 0.17
C ILE A 144 13.15 11.31 0.69
N ASN A 145 13.15 12.29 1.59
CA ASN A 145 14.37 12.86 2.19
C ASN A 145 14.90 12.03 3.37
N THR A 146 14.09 11.14 3.96
CA THR A 146 14.50 10.21 5.01
C THR A 146 14.90 8.83 4.48
N LEU A 147 14.57 8.52 3.21
CA LEU A 147 14.96 7.25 2.61
C LEU A 147 16.48 7.07 2.64
N ARG A 148 16.90 5.86 3.03
CA ARG A 148 18.30 5.46 2.90
C ARG A 148 18.69 5.44 1.43
N ASP A 149 19.95 5.76 1.14
CA ASP A 149 20.49 5.81 -0.22
C ASP A 149 20.17 4.56 -1.05
N ARG A 150 20.22 3.38 -0.42
CA ARG A 150 19.85 2.11 -1.06
C ARG A 150 18.40 2.13 -1.56
N ASN A 151 17.45 2.49 -0.71
CA ASN A 151 16.03 2.49 -1.05
C ASN A 151 15.74 3.59 -2.07
N LEU A 152 16.31 4.78 -1.90
CA LEU A 152 16.19 5.87 -2.86
C LEU A 152 16.73 5.48 -4.24
N LYS A 153 17.90 4.82 -4.29
CA LYS A 153 18.49 4.31 -5.53
C LYS A 153 17.56 3.31 -6.23
N ILE A 154 16.99 2.36 -5.48
CA ILE A 154 16.02 1.39 -6.03
C ILE A 154 14.82 2.12 -6.65
N LEU A 155 14.24 3.11 -5.96
CA LEU A 155 13.10 3.86 -6.51
C LEU A 155 13.45 4.59 -7.80
N LYS A 156 14.61 5.27 -7.83
CA LYS A 156 15.07 6.00 -9.01
C LYS A 156 15.36 5.07 -10.19
N GLU A 157 15.96 3.91 -9.94
CA GLU A 157 16.20 2.88 -10.97
C GLU A 157 14.90 2.27 -11.50
N TRP A 158 13.91 2.04 -10.62
CA TRP A 158 12.67 1.37 -11.00
C TRP A 158 11.69 2.30 -11.74
N TYR A 159 11.43 3.48 -11.19
CA TYR A 159 10.44 4.41 -11.72
C TYR A 159 11.05 5.40 -12.72
N GLY A 160 12.32 5.79 -12.53
CA GLY A 160 12.88 6.98 -13.15
C GLY A 160 12.57 8.24 -12.34
N GLN A 161 13.51 9.20 -12.32
CA GLN A 161 13.40 10.43 -11.53
C GLN A 161 12.15 11.26 -11.91
N ASP A 162 11.75 11.23 -13.19
CA ASP A 162 10.62 11.94 -13.75
C ASP A 162 9.25 11.32 -13.40
N LYS A 163 9.23 10.15 -12.76
CA LYS A 163 8.00 9.44 -12.36
C LYS A 163 7.83 9.32 -10.85
N ILE A 164 8.68 10.02 -10.08
CA ILE A 164 8.55 10.14 -8.63
C ILE A 164 8.00 11.53 -8.31
N PHE A 165 6.74 11.59 -7.89
CA PHE A 165 6.04 12.80 -7.52
C PHE A 165 6.12 13.04 -6.02
N ILE A 166 6.63 14.21 -5.65
CA ILE A 166 6.80 14.61 -4.25
C ILE A 166 5.53 15.32 -3.77
N PHE A 167 4.93 14.79 -2.72
CA PHE A 167 3.79 15.39 -2.03
C PHE A 167 4.25 16.17 -0.81
N TYR A 168 3.94 17.46 -0.75
CA TYR A 168 4.26 18.33 0.37
C TYR A 168 3.13 18.30 1.41
N GLY A 169 3.20 17.30 2.29
CA GLY A 169 2.11 16.93 3.21
C GLY A 169 2.33 17.21 4.69
N GLU A 170 3.35 17.98 5.08
CA GLU A 170 3.82 18.06 6.49
C GLU A 170 2.71 18.34 7.51
N THR A 171 1.77 19.24 7.18
CA THR A 171 0.65 19.57 8.08
C THR A 171 -0.26 18.36 8.31
N LEU A 172 -0.52 17.56 7.28
CA LEU A 172 -1.31 16.33 7.39
C LEU A 172 -0.57 15.27 8.22
N GLU A 173 0.72 15.07 7.93
CA GLU A 173 1.56 14.08 8.62
C GLU A 173 1.63 14.38 10.13
N ARG A 174 1.85 15.64 10.49
CA ARG A 174 1.93 16.08 11.89
C ARG A 174 0.58 16.06 12.62
N ARG A 175 -0.52 16.44 11.95
CA ARG A 175 -1.82 16.62 12.62
C ARG A 175 -2.72 15.39 12.56
N ALA A 176 -2.58 14.56 11.52
CA ALA A 176 -3.47 13.43 11.27
C ALA A 176 -2.74 12.08 11.28
N GLY A 177 -1.40 12.06 11.37
CA GLY A 177 -0.63 10.81 11.42
C GLY A 177 -0.78 9.98 10.14
N THR A 178 -0.93 10.64 8.99
CA THR A 178 -1.07 9.98 7.69
C THR A 178 -0.43 10.81 6.58
N SER A 179 -0.25 10.22 5.40
CA SER A 179 0.39 10.87 4.25
C SER A 179 -0.35 10.49 2.96
N VAL A 180 0.36 10.47 1.84
CA VAL A 180 -0.15 10.23 0.47
C VAL A 180 -1.16 9.08 0.40
N GLY A 181 -0.80 7.91 0.89
CA GLY A 181 -1.62 6.69 0.83
C GLY A 181 -2.87 6.74 1.70
N GLY A 182 -2.98 7.70 2.63
CA GLY A 182 -4.21 7.97 3.39
C GLY A 182 -5.21 8.86 2.65
N LEU A 183 -4.75 9.61 1.64
CA LEU A 183 -5.58 10.53 0.85
C LEU A 183 -6.13 9.91 -0.44
N ILE A 184 -5.57 8.79 -0.88
CA ILE A 184 -5.88 8.17 -2.17
C ILE A 184 -6.69 6.89 -1.95
N CYS A 185 -7.89 6.85 -2.52
CA CYS A 185 -8.65 5.62 -2.70
C CYS A 185 -8.36 5.07 -4.10
N ARG A 186 -7.87 3.83 -4.19
CA ARG A 186 -7.62 3.15 -5.46
C ARG A 186 -8.65 2.03 -5.64
N PRO A 187 -9.51 2.08 -6.68
CA PRO A 187 -10.31 0.93 -7.03
C PRO A 187 -9.38 -0.17 -7.53
N VAL A 188 -9.49 -1.36 -6.95
CA VAL A 188 -8.81 -2.54 -7.45
C VAL A 188 -9.87 -3.42 -8.08
N THR A 189 -9.75 -3.64 -9.39
CA THR A 189 -10.66 -4.54 -10.10
C THR A 189 -10.18 -5.96 -9.88
N HIS A 190 -11.02 -6.80 -9.29
CA HIS A 190 -10.72 -8.20 -9.02
C HIS A 190 -11.48 -9.11 -9.99
N GLY A 191 -10.85 -10.20 -10.44
CA GLY A 191 -11.43 -11.22 -11.33
C GLY A 191 -10.83 -11.28 -12.74
N GLU A 192 -11.06 -12.41 -13.42
CA GLU A 192 -10.58 -12.64 -14.80
C GLU A 192 -11.41 -11.91 -15.86
N VAL A 193 -12.64 -11.52 -15.50
CA VAL A 193 -13.59 -10.85 -16.39
C VAL A 193 -13.65 -9.38 -16.00
N LEU A 194 -13.02 -8.52 -16.78
CA LEU A 194 -13.22 -7.08 -16.65
C LEU A 194 -14.68 -6.73 -16.98
N PRO A 195 -15.27 -5.71 -16.33
CA PRO A 195 -16.60 -5.23 -16.71
C PRO A 195 -16.64 -4.91 -18.20
N ALA A 196 -17.53 -5.57 -18.94
CA ALA A 196 -17.73 -5.29 -20.36
C ALA A 196 -18.46 -3.95 -20.54
N ARG A 197 -18.25 -3.33 -21.70
CA ARG A 197 -18.94 -2.09 -22.06
C ARG A 197 -20.47 -2.33 -22.04
N GLY A 198 -21.21 -1.58 -21.21
CA GLY A 198 -22.66 -1.74 -21.02
C GLY A 198 -23.09 -2.55 -19.80
N HIS A 199 -22.15 -3.11 -19.02
CA HIS A 199 -22.47 -3.61 -17.68
C HIS A 199 -22.66 -2.45 -16.71
N VAL A 200 -23.59 -2.64 -15.76
CA VAL A 200 -23.89 -1.65 -14.72
C VAL A 200 -22.63 -1.34 -13.93
N THR A 201 -22.21 -0.09 -13.97
CA THR A 201 -21.04 0.42 -13.28
C THR A 201 -21.33 0.64 -11.80
N ALA A 202 -20.29 0.65 -10.97
CA ALA A 202 -20.44 1.03 -9.57
C ALA A 202 -21.03 2.44 -9.40
N LEU A 203 -20.80 3.34 -10.37
CA LEU A 203 -21.38 4.69 -10.38
C LEU A 203 -22.90 4.66 -10.60
N GLU A 204 -23.37 3.83 -11.53
CA GLU A 204 -24.81 3.65 -11.78
C GLU A 204 -25.51 3.00 -10.57
N VAL A 205 -24.88 2.00 -9.94
CA VAL A 205 -25.38 1.40 -8.69
C VAL A 205 -25.43 2.45 -7.57
N ALA A 206 -24.39 3.27 -7.44
CA ALA A 206 -24.31 4.34 -6.46
C ALA A 206 -25.14 5.58 -6.81
N ARG A 207 -25.80 5.59 -7.98
CA ARG A 207 -26.60 6.72 -8.51
C ARG A 207 -25.81 8.04 -8.56
N VAL A 208 -24.52 7.96 -8.89
CA VAL A 208 -23.68 9.14 -9.08
C VAL A 208 -23.93 9.66 -10.50
N ASP A 209 -24.40 10.90 -10.63
CA ASP A 209 -24.66 11.53 -11.93
C ASP A 209 -23.32 11.72 -12.68
N GLU A 210 -23.21 11.10 -13.86
CA GLU A 210 -22.02 11.20 -14.72
C GLU A 210 -21.64 12.64 -15.05
N LYS A 211 -22.59 13.58 -15.03
CA LYS A 211 -22.33 15.01 -15.27
C LYS A 211 -21.48 15.68 -14.18
N VAL A 212 -21.38 15.06 -13.01
CA VAL A 212 -20.55 15.52 -11.89
C VAL A 212 -19.09 15.07 -12.05
N ILE A 213 -18.83 14.08 -12.91
CA ILE A 213 -17.50 13.55 -13.17
C ILE A 213 -16.89 14.33 -14.35
N CYS A 214 -16.04 15.29 -14.00
CA CYS A 214 -15.22 16.17 -14.83
C CYS A 214 -15.17 15.85 -16.36
N PRO A 215 -15.45 16.81 -17.26
CA PRO A 215 -15.51 16.60 -18.72
C PRO A 215 -14.18 16.26 -19.42
N LEU A 216 -13.11 15.97 -18.67
CA LEU A 216 -11.76 15.74 -19.18
C LEU A 216 -11.50 14.32 -19.73
N VAL A 217 -12.44 13.38 -19.58
CA VAL A 217 -12.28 11.99 -20.08
C VAL A 217 -12.88 11.80 -21.49
N ARG A 218 -13.26 12.89 -22.16
CA ARG A 218 -13.67 12.89 -23.57
C ARG A 218 -12.64 13.59 -24.44
N ARG A 219 -11.42 13.05 -24.52
CA ARG A 219 -10.52 13.28 -25.65
C ARG A 219 -9.81 11.99 -25.98
#